data_AF-R6I6K1-F1
#
_entry.id   AF-R6I6K1-F1
#
_cell.length_a   1.000
_cell.length_b   1.000
_cell.length_c   1.000
_cell.angle_alpha   90.00
_cell.angle_beta   90.00
_cell.angle_gamma   90.00
#
_symmetry.space_group_name_H-M   'P 1'
#
loop_
_entity.id
_entity.type
_entity.pdbx_description
1 polymer ?
#
loop_
_entity_poly.entity_id
_entity_poly.type
_entity_poly.pdbx_seq_one_letter_code
_entity_poly.pdbx_strand_id
1 'polypeptide(L)'
;MVAVVADTENHAKLSYTSYRLVPHIAFLDPKLTASLPPRLTATTGIDALTHAIEAYTSIQKNPISDALAQQAISLISKNLALSCAEPGNLEARTNLALGSLLAGASFSNAMVGLIHAIGHSLGGLCHIPHGQAMMLLLPHCVHFNRTHGYHQGLYGELLGALKPNLDTARLTAAEKDALFETELFSLNDFFRRVYGVPTKLSEMGISRKELAAVAKQARYDGAALYNKQEITEEVAFTILEAAY
;
A
#
# COMPACT_ATOMS: atom_id res chain seq x y z
N MET A 1 -9.61 13.91 7.90
CA MET A 1 -10.17 12.69 8.54
C MET A 1 -9.15 11.98 9.40
N VAL A 2 -7.88 11.91 9.00
CA VAL A 2 -6.77 11.42 9.85
C VAL A 2 -5.58 12.38 9.77
N ALA A 3 -4.87 12.59 10.87
CA ALA A 3 -3.51 13.15 10.88
C ALA A 3 -2.61 12.19 11.66
N VAL A 4 -1.46 11.82 11.08
CA VAL A 4 -0.48 10.94 11.73
C VAL A 4 0.69 11.79 12.20
N VAL A 5 0.93 11.79 13.51
CA VAL A 5 1.99 12.58 14.15
C VAL A 5 2.93 11.62 14.88
N ALA A 6 4.24 11.83 14.72
CA ALA A 6 5.23 11.03 15.42
C ALA A 6 5.29 11.43 16.91
N ASP A 7 5.20 10.43 17.78
CA ASP A 7 5.55 10.53 19.18
C ASP A 7 6.99 10.03 19.34
N THR A 8 7.92 10.99 19.43
CA THR A 8 9.35 10.71 19.50
C THR A 8 9.79 10.16 20.86
N GLU A 9 9.00 10.35 21.91
CA GLU A 9 9.31 9.83 23.25
C GLU A 9 8.94 8.35 23.36
N ASN A 10 7.78 7.97 22.81
CA ASN A 10 7.28 6.59 22.85
C ASN A 10 7.58 5.77 21.58
N HIS A 11 8.33 6.34 20.63
CA HIS A 11 8.66 5.70 19.34
C HIS A 11 7.43 5.15 18.60
N ALA A 12 6.35 5.95 18.60
CA ALA A 12 5.06 5.56 18.05
C ALA A 12 4.55 6.56 17.01
N LYS A 13 3.66 6.10 16.13
CA LYS A 13 2.88 6.98 15.24
C LYS A 13 1.46 7.08 15.80
N LEU A 14 1.06 8.28 16.19
CA LEU A 14 -0.26 8.56 16.73
C LEU A 14 -1.21 9.00 15.62
N SER A 15 -2.35 8.32 15.51
CA SER A 15 -3.40 8.62 14.53
C SER A 15 -4.54 9.42 15.17
N TYR A 16 -4.72 10.67 14.75
CA TYR A 16 -5.81 11.54 15.19
C TYR A 16 -6.91 11.56 14.16
N THR A 17 -8.12 11.12 14.52
CA THR A 17 -9.26 11.08 13.60
C THR A 17 -10.28 12.18 13.92
N SER A 18 -10.59 13.01 12.92
CA SER A 18 -11.59 14.08 13.06
C SER A 18 -11.99 14.67 11.69
N TYR A 19 -13.26 15.01 11.53
CA TYR A 19 -13.75 15.76 10.38
C TYR A 19 -13.19 17.18 10.32
N ARG A 20 -12.79 17.76 11.46
CA ARG A 20 -12.16 19.09 11.51
C ARG A 20 -10.76 19.13 10.89
N LEU A 21 -10.13 17.96 10.69
CA LEU A 21 -8.83 17.84 10.04
C LEU A 21 -8.94 17.78 8.51
N VAL A 22 -10.15 17.77 7.93
CA VAL A 22 -10.31 17.80 6.48
C VAL A 22 -9.97 19.20 5.97
N PRO A 23 -9.02 19.36 5.04
CA PRO A 23 -8.73 20.67 4.47
C PRO A 23 -9.93 21.20 3.67
N HIS A 24 -10.17 22.51 3.72
CA HIS A 24 -11.24 23.15 2.95
C HIS A 24 -10.98 23.08 1.43
N ILE A 25 -9.71 23.09 1.03
CA ILE A 25 -9.26 23.06 -0.37
C ILE A 25 -8.01 22.19 -0.43
N ALA A 26 -7.91 21.34 -1.46
CA ALA A 26 -6.71 20.58 -1.80
C ALA A 26 -6.26 20.95 -3.22
N PHE A 27 -4.98 21.29 -3.38
CA PHE A 27 -4.38 21.59 -4.68
C PHE A 27 -3.53 20.41 -5.14
N LEU A 28 -3.80 19.93 -6.36
CA LEU A 28 -3.01 18.90 -7.02
C LEU A 28 -2.28 19.53 -8.21
N ASP A 29 -1.09 20.07 -7.97
CA ASP A 29 -0.23 20.60 -9.02
C ASP A 29 0.87 19.58 -9.37
N PRO A 30 0.81 18.92 -10.55
CA PRO A 30 1.81 17.94 -10.97
C PRO A 30 3.22 18.55 -11.06
N LYS A 31 3.36 19.86 -11.30
CA LYS A 31 4.67 20.53 -11.38
C LYS A 31 5.42 20.49 -10.05
N LEU A 32 4.70 20.49 -8.92
CA LEU A 32 5.30 20.39 -7.59
C LEU A 32 5.85 19.00 -7.27
N THR A 33 5.52 17.99 -8.08
CA THR A 33 6.02 16.62 -7.92
C THR A 33 6.98 16.19 -9.03
N ALA A 34 7.14 17.00 -10.08
CA ALA A 34 7.98 16.68 -11.23
C ALA A 34 9.45 16.48 -10.85
N SER A 35 9.94 17.17 -9.81
CA SER A 35 11.33 17.05 -9.34
C SER A 35 11.58 15.90 -8.35
N LEU A 36 10.55 15.10 -8.00
CA LEU A 36 10.74 13.97 -7.08
C LEU A 36 11.67 12.92 -7.71
N PRO A 37 12.66 12.40 -6.97
CA PRO A 37 13.50 11.31 -7.44
C PRO A 37 12.64 10.09 -7.86
N PRO A 38 13.06 9.31 -8.88
CA PRO A 38 12.31 8.14 -9.33
C PRO A 38 12.03 7.13 -8.20
N ARG A 39 13.02 6.88 -7.34
CA ARG A 39 12.88 5.99 -6.17
C ARG A 39 11.75 6.46 -5.23
N LEU A 40 11.71 7.76 -4.94
CA LEU A 40 10.68 8.32 -4.07
C LEU A 40 9.30 8.22 -4.75
N THR A 41 9.22 8.59 -6.03
CA THR A 41 7.99 8.47 -6.84
C THR A 41 7.45 7.04 -6.83
N ALA A 42 8.31 6.04 -7.03
CA ALA A 42 7.95 4.62 -6.98
C ALA A 42 7.33 4.25 -5.63
N THR A 43 8.06 4.48 -4.53
CA THR A 43 7.58 4.10 -3.18
C THR A 43 6.29 4.81 -2.78
N THR A 44 6.12 6.10 -3.09
CA THR A 44 4.87 6.84 -2.81
C THR A 44 3.72 6.45 -3.73
N GLY A 45 4.02 6.00 -4.95
CA GLY A 45 2.99 5.47 -5.86
C GLY A 45 2.49 4.10 -5.43
N ILE A 46 3.38 3.24 -4.92
CA ILE A 46 2.97 1.97 -4.32
C ILE A 46 2.23 2.18 -3.00
N ASP A 47 2.59 3.18 -2.20
CA ASP A 47 1.80 3.59 -1.04
C ASP A 47 0.35 3.94 -1.42
N ALA A 48 0.17 4.79 -2.45
CA ALA A 48 -1.16 5.07 -3.01
C ALA A 48 -1.87 3.81 -3.54
N LEU A 49 -1.14 2.88 -4.14
CA LEU A 49 -1.71 1.60 -4.58
C LEU A 49 -2.19 0.76 -3.39
N THR A 50 -1.39 0.69 -2.32
CA THR A 50 -1.72 0.01 -1.07
C THR A 50 -2.96 0.60 -0.43
N HIS A 51 -3.09 1.93 -0.36
CA HIS A 51 -4.30 2.60 0.13
C HIS A 51 -5.55 2.10 -0.59
N ALA A 52 -5.54 2.04 -1.93
CA ALA A 52 -6.68 1.60 -2.71
C ALA A 52 -6.99 0.10 -2.52
N ILE A 53 -5.96 -0.74 -2.46
CA ILE A 53 -6.12 -2.19 -2.26
C ILE A 53 -6.69 -2.48 -0.88
N GLU A 54 -6.13 -1.89 0.17
CA GLU A 54 -6.61 -2.13 1.54
C GLU A 54 -8.01 -1.57 1.76
N ALA A 55 -8.33 -0.42 1.17
CA ALA A 55 -9.69 0.11 1.19
C ALA A 55 -10.69 -0.86 0.52
N TYR A 56 -10.30 -1.52 -0.58
CA TYR A 56 -11.15 -2.49 -1.29
C TYR A 56 -11.31 -3.82 -0.54
N THR A 57 -10.42 -4.13 0.39
CA THR A 57 -10.47 -5.36 1.21
C THR A 57 -10.91 -5.13 2.64
N SER A 58 -11.01 -3.88 3.08
CA SER A 58 -11.42 -3.49 4.43
C SER A 58 -12.83 -3.94 4.78
N ILE A 59 -13.09 -4.13 6.08
CA ILE A 59 -14.44 -4.38 6.61
C ILE A 59 -15.38 -3.18 6.48
N GLN A 60 -14.85 -1.96 6.25
CA GLN A 60 -15.64 -0.74 6.06
C GLN A 60 -15.82 -0.35 4.59
N LYS A 61 -15.40 -1.23 3.66
CA LYS A 61 -15.61 -0.99 2.23
C LYS A 61 -17.08 -0.75 1.90
N ASN A 62 -17.34 0.07 0.90
CA ASN A 62 -18.66 0.41 0.41
C ASN A 62 -18.61 0.68 -1.11
N PRO A 63 -19.76 0.71 -1.81
CA PRO A 63 -19.75 0.87 -3.28
C PRO A 63 -19.02 2.13 -3.78
N ILE A 64 -18.99 3.20 -2.99
CA ILE A 64 -18.27 4.44 -3.35
C ILE A 64 -16.76 4.24 -3.19
N SER A 65 -16.30 3.74 -2.03
CA SER A 65 -14.86 3.46 -1.82
C SER A 65 -14.33 2.48 -2.87
N ASP A 66 -15.13 1.49 -3.25
CA ASP A 66 -14.78 0.46 -4.22
C ASP A 66 -14.58 1.01 -5.63
N ALA A 67 -15.50 1.87 -6.08
CA ALA A 67 -15.36 2.54 -7.37
C ALA A 67 -14.11 3.43 -7.42
N LEU A 68 -13.85 4.17 -6.32
CA LEU A 68 -12.67 5.01 -6.19
C LEU A 68 -11.37 4.19 -6.18
N ALA A 69 -11.35 3.06 -5.46
CA ALA A 69 -10.20 2.17 -5.38
C ALA A 69 -9.85 1.57 -6.75
N GLN A 70 -10.83 1.04 -7.48
CA GLN A 70 -10.61 0.47 -8.81
C GLN A 70 -10.05 1.52 -9.79
N GLN A 71 -10.62 2.73 -9.79
CA GLN A 71 -10.13 3.81 -10.64
C GLN A 71 -8.73 4.29 -10.22
N ALA A 72 -8.45 4.34 -8.91
CA ALA A 72 -7.13 4.67 -8.39
C ALA A 72 -6.07 3.66 -8.86
N ILE A 73 -6.33 2.36 -8.69
CA ILE A 73 -5.45 1.28 -9.14
C ILE A 73 -5.19 1.39 -10.64
N SER A 74 -6.24 1.64 -11.45
CA SER A 74 -6.13 1.82 -12.91
C SER A 74 -5.25 2.99 -13.32
N LEU A 75 -5.36 4.14 -12.64
CA LEU A 75 -4.53 5.31 -12.91
C LEU A 75 -3.08 5.08 -12.46
N ILE A 76 -2.88 4.54 -11.26
CA ILE A 76 -1.55 4.31 -10.70
C ILE A 76 -0.80 3.28 -11.55
N SER A 77 -1.42 2.15 -11.88
CA SER A 77 -0.79 1.07 -12.66
C SER A 77 -0.33 1.54 -14.04
N LYS A 78 -1.11 2.39 -14.71
CA LYS A 78 -0.77 2.95 -16.03
C LYS A 78 0.32 4.01 -15.99
N ASN A 79 0.42 4.79 -14.91
CA ASN A 79 1.22 6.03 -14.90
C ASN A 79 2.43 6.00 -13.98
N LEU A 80 2.53 5.06 -13.03
CA LEU A 80 3.61 5.06 -12.03
C LEU A 80 4.98 4.85 -12.66
N ALA A 81 5.16 3.82 -13.48
CA ALA A 81 6.43 3.55 -14.14
C ALA A 81 6.85 4.69 -15.09
N LEU A 82 5.89 5.25 -15.84
CA LEU A 82 6.12 6.39 -16.72
C LEU A 82 6.51 7.64 -15.94
N SER A 83 5.86 7.92 -14.79
CA SER A 83 6.22 9.05 -13.92
C SER A 83 7.61 8.93 -13.30
N CYS A 84 8.12 7.71 -13.14
CA CYS A 84 9.49 7.46 -12.68
C CYS A 84 10.51 7.62 -13.81
N ALA A 85 10.19 7.16 -15.02
CA ALA A 85 11.08 7.22 -16.19
C ALA A 85 11.15 8.61 -16.82
N GLU A 86 10.01 9.31 -16.88
CA GLU A 86 9.85 10.63 -17.48
C GLU A 86 9.28 11.61 -16.44
N PRO A 87 10.10 12.07 -15.47
CA PRO A 87 9.62 12.91 -14.37
C PRO A 87 8.98 14.24 -14.82
N GLY A 88 9.36 14.74 -16.01
CA GLY A 88 8.79 15.93 -16.65
C GLY A 88 7.51 15.70 -17.45
N ASN A 89 7.04 14.45 -17.58
CA ASN A 89 5.78 14.14 -18.24
C ASN A 89 4.60 14.54 -17.33
N LEU A 90 4.10 15.76 -17.53
CA LEU A 90 3.06 16.33 -16.67
C LEU A 90 1.73 15.59 -16.78
N GLU A 91 1.42 14.94 -17.89
CA GLU A 91 0.21 14.13 -18.04
C GLU A 91 0.28 12.88 -17.15
N ALA A 92 1.40 12.14 -17.21
CA ALA A 92 1.63 10.99 -16.34
C ALA A 92 1.59 11.37 -14.85
N ARG A 93 2.24 12.49 -14.49
CA ARG A 93 2.23 13.05 -13.12
C ARG A 93 0.83 13.45 -12.68
N THR A 94 0.04 14.07 -13.57
CA THR A 94 -1.36 14.45 -13.27
C THR A 94 -2.20 13.21 -12.97
N ASN A 95 -2.12 12.20 -13.84
CA ASN A 95 -2.86 10.96 -13.67
C ASN A 95 -2.44 10.20 -12.42
N LEU A 96 -1.13 10.18 -12.09
CA LEU A 96 -0.65 9.57 -10.86
C LEU A 96 -1.14 10.33 -9.62
N ALA A 97 -1.13 11.67 -9.65
CA ALA A 97 -1.67 12.50 -8.57
C ALA A 97 -3.18 12.30 -8.38
N LEU A 98 -3.94 12.19 -9.48
CA LEU A 98 -5.36 11.83 -9.44
C LEU A 98 -5.58 10.41 -8.88
N GLY A 99 -4.77 9.44 -9.29
CA GLY A 99 -4.80 8.09 -8.73
C GLY A 99 -4.58 8.10 -7.21
N SER A 100 -3.59 8.86 -6.73
CA SER A 100 -3.32 9.06 -5.30
C SER A 100 -4.49 9.74 -4.57
N LEU A 101 -5.11 10.76 -5.17
CA LEU A 101 -6.31 11.41 -4.61
C LEU A 101 -7.47 10.43 -4.47
N LEU A 102 -7.75 9.62 -5.49
CA LEU A 102 -8.84 8.65 -5.48
C LEU A 102 -8.57 7.53 -4.47
N ALA A 103 -7.33 7.06 -4.36
CA ALA A 103 -6.92 6.14 -3.29
C ALA A 103 -7.14 6.77 -1.91
N GLY A 104 -6.75 8.04 -1.76
CA GLY A 104 -6.96 8.86 -0.57
C GLY A 104 -8.43 8.96 -0.17
N ALA A 105 -9.30 9.26 -1.14
CA ALA A 105 -10.75 9.31 -0.94
C ALA A 105 -11.36 7.93 -0.65
N SER A 106 -10.81 6.86 -1.23
CA SER A 106 -11.25 5.49 -0.97
C SER A 106 -10.95 5.07 0.48
N PHE A 107 -9.69 5.09 0.91
CA PHE A 107 -9.33 4.70 2.29
C PHE A 107 -9.88 5.69 3.33
N SER A 108 -10.12 6.93 2.95
CA SER A 108 -10.84 7.90 3.78
C SER A 108 -12.24 7.44 4.20
N ASN A 109 -12.89 6.58 3.40
CA ASN A 109 -14.24 6.07 3.66
C ASN A 109 -14.27 4.59 4.06
N ALA A 110 -13.17 3.86 3.88
CA ALA A 110 -13.08 2.43 4.16
C ALA A 110 -11.93 2.07 5.11
N MET A 111 -11.06 3.01 5.47
CA MET A 111 -9.81 2.78 6.21
C MET A 111 -8.83 1.83 5.48
N VAL A 112 -7.72 1.52 6.15
CA VAL A 112 -6.63 0.63 5.71
C VAL A 112 -6.53 -0.57 6.65
N GLY A 113 -5.58 -1.49 6.46
CA GLY A 113 -5.58 -2.76 7.17
C GLY A 113 -4.18 -3.29 7.55
N LEU A 114 -3.98 -4.58 7.31
CA LEU A 114 -2.80 -5.36 7.66
C LEU A 114 -1.47 -4.74 7.22
N ILE A 115 -1.41 -4.21 6.01
CA ILE A 115 -0.19 -3.66 5.41
C ILE A 115 0.21 -2.38 6.15
N HIS A 116 -0.73 -1.46 6.36
CA HIS A 116 -0.48 -0.23 7.11
C HIS A 116 -0.16 -0.51 8.58
N ALA A 117 -0.85 -1.44 9.24
CA ALA A 117 -0.59 -1.79 10.64
C ALA A 117 0.86 -2.25 10.89
N ILE A 118 1.36 -3.16 10.04
CA ILE A 118 2.75 -3.64 10.13
C ILE A 118 3.72 -2.53 9.72
N GLY A 119 3.43 -1.79 8.64
CA GLY A 119 4.35 -0.78 8.14
C GLY A 119 4.44 0.50 8.98
N HIS A 120 3.39 0.87 9.74
CA HIS A 120 3.47 1.91 10.76
C HIS A 120 4.47 1.53 11.86
N SER A 121 4.44 0.27 12.30
CA SER A 121 5.34 -0.28 13.31
C SER A 121 6.78 -0.33 12.81
N LEU A 122 7.02 -0.76 11.56
CA LEU A 122 8.34 -0.67 10.92
C LEU A 122 8.85 0.78 10.85
N GLY A 123 7.97 1.73 10.50
CA GLY A 123 8.34 3.14 10.45
C GLY A 123 8.60 3.76 11.83
N GLY A 124 7.92 3.29 12.88
CA GLY A 124 8.07 3.75 14.26
C GLY A 124 9.37 3.25 14.91
N LEU A 125 9.61 1.94 14.84
CA LEU A 125 10.74 1.28 15.53
C LEU A 125 12.01 1.23 14.69
N CYS A 126 11.89 0.99 13.39
CA CYS A 126 13.04 0.78 12.49
C CYS A 126 13.29 1.98 11.57
N HIS A 127 12.50 3.05 11.70
CA HIS A 127 12.63 4.29 10.93
C HIS A 127 12.63 4.09 9.40
N ILE A 128 11.96 3.05 8.89
CA ILE A 128 11.77 2.88 7.45
C ILE A 128 10.83 3.98 6.92
N PRO A 129 11.15 4.63 5.79
CA PRO A 129 10.21 5.52 5.10
C PRO A 129 8.87 4.82 4.81
N HIS A 130 7.76 5.52 5.01
CA HIS A 130 6.41 4.93 4.97
C HIS A 130 6.10 4.18 3.66
N GLY A 131 6.27 4.85 2.51
CA GLY A 131 6.01 4.21 1.22
C GLY A 131 6.96 3.05 0.90
N GLN A 132 8.18 3.06 1.46
CA GLN A 132 9.12 1.94 1.33
C GLN A 132 8.64 0.72 2.13
N ALA A 133 8.06 0.93 3.32
CA ALA A 133 7.45 -0.14 4.11
C ALA A 133 6.21 -0.70 3.41
N MET A 134 5.32 0.15 2.87
CA MET A 134 4.15 -0.30 2.11
C MET A 134 4.55 -1.09 0.87
N MET A 135 5.53 -0.61 0.12
CA MET A 135 6.02 -1.28 -1.07
C MET A 135 6.59 -2.66 -0.76
N LEU A 136 7.41 -2.79 0.29
CA LEU A 136 7.89 -4.08 0.75
C LEU A 136 6.73 -5.01 1.11
N LEU A 137 5.84 -4.56 2.00
CA LEU A 137 4.85 -5.42 2.65
C LEU A 137 3.68 -5.83 1.75
N LEU A 138 3.29 -4.99 0.79
CA LEU A 138 2.11 -5.19 -0.04
C LEU A 138 1.98 -6.61 -0.64
N PRO A 139 2.96 -7.14 -1.41
CA PRO A 139 2.83 -8.49 -1.97
C PRO A 139 2.83 -9.59 -0.89
N HIS A 140 3.58 -9.43 0.20
CA HIS A 140 3.64 -10.43 1.28
C HIS A 140 2.34 -10.51 2.08
N CYS A 141 1.70 -9.38 2.38
CA CYS A 141 0.40 -9.36 3.06
C CYS A 141 -0.72 -9.89 2.16
N VAL A 142 -0.71 -9.57 0.87
CA VAL A 142 -1.66 -10.15 -0.11
C VAL A 142 -1.48 -11.66 -0.20
N HIS A 143 -0.24 -12.14 -0.25
CA HIS A 143 0.08 -13.57 -0.21
C HIS A 143 -0.44 -14.24 1.06
N PHE A 144 -0.17 -13.65 2.22
CA PHE A 144 -0.66 -14.14 3.51
C PHE A 144 -2.19 -14.24 3.51
N ASN A 145 -2.88 -13.17 3.13
CA ASN A 145 -4.34 -13.17 3.07
C ASN A 145 -4.88 -14.24 2.13
N ARG A 146 -4.35 -14.35 0.91
CA ARG A 146 -4.81 -15.32 -0.10
C ARG A 146 -4.61 -16.76 0.37
N THR A 147 -3.42 -17.09 0.89
CA THR A 147 -3.07 -18.46 1.31
C THR A 147 -3.86 -18.93 2.53
N HIS A 148 -4.33 -18.00 3.38
CA HIS A 148 -5.19 -18.29 4.52
C HIS A 148 -6.70 -18.22 4.19
N GLY A 149 -7.06 -18.04 2.91
CA GLY A 149 -8.46 -17.99 2.48
C GLY A 149 -9.17 -16.68 2.83
N TYR A 150 -8.42 -15.63 3.16
CA TYR A 150 -8.98 -14.29 3.36
C TYR A 150 -9.14 -13.58 2.01
N HIS A 151 -10.15 -12.72 1.92
CA HIS A 151 -10.46 -11.90 0.74
C HIS A 151 -10.58 -12.69 -0.59
N GLN A 152 -10.95 -13.98 -0.54
CA GLN A 152 -11.12 -14.84 -1.72
C GLN A 152 -11.96 -14.15 -2.81
N GLY A 153 -11.40 -14.06 -4.01
CA GLY A 153 -11.97 -13.43 -5.20
C GLY A 153 -11.82 -11.90 -5.26
N LEU A 154 -11.63 -11.21 -4.13
CA LEU A 154 -11.59 -9.75 -4.11
C LEU A 154 -10.33 -9.18 -4.78
N TYR A 155 -9.18 -9.86 -4.66
CA TYR A 155 -7.96 -9.42 -5.34
C TYR A 155 -8.08 -9.61 -6.86
N GLY A 156 -8.71 -10.70 -7.29
CA GLY A 156 -8.97 -11.01 -8.68
C GLY A 156 -9.91 -10.01 -9.36
N GLU A 157 -10.82 -9.37 -8.63
CA GLU A 157 -11.64 -8.25 -9.13
C GLU A 157 -10.79 -7.02 -9.50
N LEU A 158 -9.68 -6.79 -8.78
CA LEU A 158 -8.78 -5.66 -9.00
C LEU A 158 -7.79 -5.89 -10.15
N LEU A 159 -7.67 -7.13 -10.63
CA LEU A 159 -6.68 -7.50 -11.65
C LEU A 159 -6.86 -6.73 -12.96
N GLY A 160 -8.09 -6.48 -13.40
CA GLY A 160 -8.35 -5.69 -14.60
C GLY A 160 -7.90 -4.23 -14.47
N ALA A 161 -7.95 -3.66 -13.26
CA ALA A 161 -7.43 -2.33 -12.99
C ALA A 161 -5.89 -2.32 -12.91
N LEU A 162 -5.30 -3.34 -12.27
CA LEU A 162 -3.84 -3.44 -12.13
C LEU A 162 -3.14 -3.76 -13.46
N LYS A 163 -3.72 -4.66 -14.27
CA LYS A 163 -3.17 -5.15 -15.53
C LYS A 163 -4.28 -5.33 -16.58
N PRO A 164 -4.73 -4.22 -17.20
CA PRO A 164 -5.87 -4.24 -18.14
C PRO A 164 -5.65 -5.07 -19.42
N ASN A 165 -4.39 -5.37 -19.76
CA ASN A 165 -4.05 -6.09 -20.99
C ASN A 165 -3.95 -7.61 -20.80
N LEU A 166 -4.20 -8.13 -19.59
CA LEU A 166 -4.21 -9.57 -19.34
C LEU A 166 -5.57 -10.16 -19.74
N ASP A 167 -5.56 -11.18 -20.59
CA ASP A 167 -6.75 -12.00 -20.82
C ASP A 167 -6.98 -12.89 -19.59
N THR A 168 -8.04 -12.57 -18.85
CA THR A 168 -8.44 -13.28 -17.63
C THR A 168 -9.79 -13.96 -17.78
N ALA A 169 -10.36 -14.02 -18.99
CA ALA A 169 -11.72 -14.47 -19.22
C ALA A 169 -11.93 -15.95 -18.83
N ARG A 170 -10.89 -16.77 -18.97
CA ARG A 170 -10.91 -18.21 -18.65
C ARG A 170 -10.41 -18.56 -17.25
N LEU A 171 -9.93 -17.58 -16.49
CA LEU A 171 -9.38 -17.80 -15.16
C LEU A 171 -10.51 -17.84 -14.12
N THR A 172 -10.39 -18.78 -13.19
CA THR A 172 -11.18 -18.82 -11.96
C THR A 172 -10.84 -17.64 -11.04
N ALA A 173 -11.70 -17.37 -10.05
CA ALA A 173 -11.43 -16.31 -9.07
C ALA A 173 -10.10 -16.53 -8.30
N ALA A 174 -9.80 -17.77 -7.92
CA ALA A 174 -8.56 -18.12 -7.23
C ALA A 174 -7.31 -17.94 -8.11
N GLU A 175 -7.40 -18.26 -9.40
CA GLU A 175 -6.32 -18.01 -10.35
C GLU A 175 -6.11 -16.50 -10.57
N LYS A 176 -7.19 -15.71 -10.60
CA LYS A 176 -7.09 -14.25 -10.68
C LYS A 176 -6.45 -13.65 -9.41
N ASP A 177 -6.80 -14.13 -8.23
CA ASP A 177 -6.15 -13.71 -6.97
C ASP A 177 -4.65 -14.02 -6.99
N ALA A 178 -4.26 -15.22 -7.41
CA ALA A 178 -2.86 -15.63 -7.49
C ALA A 178 -2.07 -14.83 -8.55
N LEU A 179 -2.72 -14.51 -9.68
CA LEU A 179 -2.13 -13.67 -10.72
C LEU A 179 -1.98 -12.22 -10.22
N PHE A 180 -2.97 -11.68 -9.51
CA PHE A 180 -2.85 -10.36 -8.89
C PHE A 180 -1.65 -10.27 -7.93
N GLU A 181 -1.48 -11.26 -7.05
CA GLU A 181 -0.29 -11.37 -6.19
C GLU A 181 1.02 -11.40 -7.00
N THR A 182 1.07 -12.22 -8.05
CA THR A 182 2.24 -12.34 -8.93
C THR A 182 2.62 -11.01 -9.57
N GLU A 183 1.62 -10.22 -9.98
CA GLU A 183 1.84 -8.90 -10.58
C GLU A 183 2.36 -7.87 -9.57
N LEU A 184 1.99 -7.98 -8.28
CA LEU A 184 2.55 -7.13 -7.23
C LEU A 184 4.03 -7.45 -6.97
N PHE A 185 4.40 -8.73 -6.93
CA PHE A 185 5.82 -9.13 -6.86
C PHE A 185 6.59 -8.64 -8.09
N SER A 186 6.02 -8.81 -9.29
CA SER A 186 6.64 -8.36 -10.55
C SER A 186 6.85 -6.85 -10.58
N LEU A 187 5.94 -6.08 -9.99
CA LEU A 187 6.03 -4.62 -9.87
C LEU A 187 7.18 -4.21 -8.93
N ASN A 188 7.33 -4.89 -7.79
CA ASN A 188 8.46 -4.67 -6.88
C ASN A 188 9.80 -5.02 -7.54
N ASP A 189 9.88 -6.16 -8.22
CA ASP A 189 11.08 -6.58 -8.95
C ASP A 189 11.48 -5.59 -10.04
N PHE A 190 10.49 -5.02 -10.74
CA PHE A 190 10.73 -3.97 -11.72
C PHE A 190 11.40 -2.74 -11.08
N PHE A 191 10.81 -2.19 -10.01
CA PHE A 191 11.35 -0.99 -9.36
C PHE A 191 12.68 -1.25 -8.65
N ARG A 192 12.89 -2.45 -8.10
CA ARG A 192 14.18 -2.89 -7.58
C ARG A 192 15.25 -2.86 -8.67
N ARG A 193 14.97 -3.50 -9.82
CA ARG A 193 15.93 -3.62 -10.92
C ARG A 193 16.25 -2.26 -11.54
N VAL A 194 15.25 -1.40 -11.74
CA VAL A 194 15.43 -0.13 -12.47
C VAL A 194 15.92 1.00 -11.58
N TYR A 195 15.50 1.06 -10.31
CA TYR A 195 15.78 2.20 -9.43
C TYR A 195 16.44 1.83 -8.10
N GLY A 196 16.81 0.56 -7.90
CA GLY A 196 17.52 0.12 -6.70
C GLY A 196 16.68 0.24 -5.42
N VAL A 197 15.35 0.11 -5.52
CA VAL A 197 14.48 0.05 -4.35
C VAL A 197 14.74 -1.28 -3.61
N PRO A 198 15.07 -1.27 -2.30
CA PRO A 198 15.12 -2.48 -1.49
C PRO A 198 13.78 -3.20 -1.46
N THR A 199 13.79 -4.54 -1.53
CA THR A 199 12.58 -5.38 -1.45
C THR A 199 12.69 -6.45 -0.38
N LYS A 200 13.65 -6.29 0.54
CA LYS A 200 13.86 -7.15 1.70
C LYS A 200 14.18 -6.33 2.94
N LEU A 201 13.76 -6.78 4.10
CA LEU A 201 14.11 -6.13 5.38
C LEU A 201 15.63 -6.15 5.60
N SER A 202 16.30 -7.24 5.22
CA SER A 202 17.76 -7.36 5.32
C SER A 202 18.53 -6.34 4.48
N GLU A 203 18.00 -5.92 3.32
CA GLU A 203 18.57 -4.87 2.47
C GLU A 203 18.43 -3.47 3.08
N MET A 204 17.56 -3.31 4.08
CA MET A 204 17.28 -2.03 4.77
C MET A 204 17.96 -1.91 6.13
N GLY A 205 18.87 -2.84 6.46
CA GLY A 205 19.66 -2.80 7.70
C GLY A 205 18.91 -3.28 8.95
N ILE A 206 17.75 -3.93 8.78
CA ILE A 206 16.93 -4.41 9.89
C ILE A 206 17.40 -5.79 10.31
N SER A 207 17.61 -5.95 11.62
CA SER A 207 17.97 -7.22 12.21
C SER A 207 16.73 -8.07 12.50
N ARG A 208 16.86 -9.41 12.40
CA ARG A 208 15.79 -10.34 12.78
C ARG A 208 15.28 -10.16 14.22
N LYS A 209 16.11 -9.60 15.10
CA LYS A 209 15.75 -9.36 16.51
C LYS A 209 14.69 -8.27 16.67
N GLU A 210 14.60 -7.35 15.71
CA GLU A 210 13.61 -6.26 15.73
C GLU A 210 12.21 -6.73 15.32
N LEU A 211 12.10 -7.84 14.58
CA LEU A 211 10.82 -8.30 14.02
C LEU A 211 9.78 -8.61 15.09
N ALA A 212 10.20 -9.17 16.24
CA ALA A 212 9.29 -9.45 17.34
C ALA A 212 8.67 -8.16 17.94
N ALA A 213 9.48 -7.10 18.08
CA ALA A 213 8.99 -5.82 18.58
C ALA A 213 8.02 -5.16 17.59
N VAL A 214 8.33 -5.22 16.28
CA VAL A 214 7.46 -4.72 15.21
C VAL A 214 6.13 -5.48 15.18
N ALA A 215 6.17 -6.82 15.25
CA ALA A 215 4.97 -7.65 15.26
C ALA A 215 4.07 -7.35 16.45
N LYS A 216 4.67 -7.18 17.64
CA LYS A 216 3.94 -6.83 18.85
C LYS A 216 3.28 -5.45 18.75
N GLN A 217 3.96 -4.45 18.20
CA GLN A 217 3.39 -3.11 18.04
C GLN A 217 2.29 -3.08 16.98
N ALA A 218 2.41 -3.83 15.89
CA ALA A 218 1.46 -3.84 14.78
C ALA A 218 0.04 -4.25 15.22
N ARG A 219 -0.06 -5.15 16.20
CA ARG A 219 -1.32 -5.56 16.82
C ARG A 219 -2.11 -4.38 17.41
N TYR A 220 -1.42 -3.36 17.90
CA TYR A 220 -2.03 -2.19 18.57
C TYR A 220 -2.22 -0.99 17.64
N ASP A 221 -1.89 -1.12 16.36
CA ASP A 221 -2.12 -0.06 15.38
C ASP A 221 -3.61 0.10 15.08
N GLY A 222 -4.07 1.35 14.93
CA GLY A 222 -5.47 1.64 14.63
C GLY A 222 -5.96 1.03 13.31
N ALA A 223 -5.07 0.83 12.33
CA ALA A 223 -5.40 0.15 11.07
C ALA A 223 -5.82 -1.31 11.28
N ALA A 224 -5.34 -1.97 12.35
CA ALA A 224 -5.67 -3.36 12.66
C ALA A 224 -7.18 -3.56 12.90
N LEU A 225 -7.89 -2.53 13.37
CA LEU A 225 -9.32 -2.58 13.66
C LEU A 225 -10.20 -2.77 12.41
N TYR A 226 -9.68 -2.44 11.23
CA TYR A 226 -10.43 -2.48 9.98
C TYR A 226 -10.03 -3.65 9.08
N ASN A 227 -9.04 -4.44 9.51
CA ASN A 227 -8.66 -5.67 8.84
C ASN A 227 -9.72 -6.76 9.11
N LYS A 228 -10.04 -7.58 8.11
CA LYS A 228 -11.07 -8.63 8.25
C LYS A 228 -10.74 -9.66 9.33
N GLN A 229 -9.46 -9.84 9.61
CA GLN A 229 -8.94 -10.79 10.58
C GLN A 229 -8.08 -10.08 11.61
N GLU A 230 -8.08 -10.59 12.83
CA GLU A 230 -7.22 -10.05 13.89
C GLU A 230 -5.75 -10.17 13.48
N ILE A 231 -5.01 -9.07 13.62
CA ILE A 231 -3.56 -9.05 13.42
C ILE A 231 -2.91 -9.47 14.73
N THR A 232 -2.67 -10.77 14.88
CA THR A 232 -1.90 -11.29 16.03
C THR A 232 -0.40 -11.03 15.85
N GLU A 233 0.35 -11.13 16.94
CA GLU A 233 1.81 -11.05 16.88
C GLU A 233 2.39 -12.16 15.97
N GLU A 234 1.82 -13.36 16.01
CA GLU A 234 2.21 -14.46 15.14
C GLU A 234 1.97 -14.13 13.66
N VAL A 235 0.79 -13.60 13.31
CA VAL A 235 0.46 -13.18 11.93
C VAL A 235 1.47 -12.16 11.41
N ALA A 236 1.70 -11.09 12.19
CA ALA A 236 2.63 -10.04 11.79
C ALA A 236 4.06 -10.57 11.69
N PHE A 237 4.49 -11.43 12.62
CA PHE A 237 5.82 -12.03 12.60
C PHE A 237 6.02 -12.96 11.38
N THR A 238 5.04 -13.78 11.02
CA THR A 238 5.09 -14.64 9.83
C THR A 238 5.27 -13.81 8.55
N ILE A 239 4.56 -12.70 8.42
CA ILE A 239 4.68 -11.81 7.25
C ILE A 239 6.06 -11.13 7.22
N LEU A 240 6.53 -10.64 8.37
CA LEU A 240 7.86 -10.03 8.49
C LEU A 240 8.98 -11.01 8.15
N GLU A 241 8.88 -12.25 8.59
CA GLU A 241 9.81 -13.33 8.24
C GLU A 241 9.80 -13.64 6.74
N ALA A 242 8.63 -13.64 6.10
CA ALA A 242 8.51 -13.82 4.65
C ALA A 242 9.11 -12.64 3.85
N ALA A 243 9.17 -11.45 4.45
CA ALA A 243 9.71 -10.22 3.84
C ALA A 243 11.21 -9.97 4.15
N TYR A 244 11.89 -10.86 4.86
CA TYR A 244 13.29 -10.70 5.30
C TYR A 244 14.34 -11.09 4.25
#